data_AF-A0A4R0P7T2-F1
#
_entry.id   AF-A0A4R0P7T2-F1
#
_cell.length_a   1.000
_cell.length_b   1.000
_cell.length_c   1.000
_cell.angle_alpha   90.00
_cell.angle_beta   90.00
_cell.angle_gamma   90.00
#
_symmetry.space_group_name_H-M   'P 1'
#
loop_
_entity.id
_entity.type
_entity.pdbx_description
1 polymer ?
#
loop_
_entity_poly.entity_id
_entity_poly.type
_entity_poly.pdbx_seq_one_letter_code
_entity_poly.pdbx_strand_id
1 'polypeptide(L)'
;MVVKILSSVLILVALYMGLKQGWAMVSGKPLMVEMFAKWNVGKNGLMIIGAFTIIGAILVLIPQTFMWGNFITAAGILLIICFHLNETSVSSAERLKGVAIELPFLLLSLVIIYLQHPLAKNVG
;
A
#
# COMPACT_ATOMS: atom_id res chain seq x y z
N MET A 1 -21.58 -8.40 14.02
CA MET A 1 -20.43 -8.27 14.94
C MET A 1 -19.16 -8.87 14.35
N VAL A 2 -19.18 -10.10 13.84
CA VAL A 2 -18.02 -10.76 13.20
C VAL A 2 -17.38 -9.91 12.09
N VAL A 3 -18.19 -9.35 11.18
CA VAL A 3 -17.69 -8.47 10.08
C VAL A 3 -16.97 -7.24 10.61
N LYS A 4 -17.45 -6.63 11.71
CA LYS A 4 -16.80 -5.46 12.33
C LYS A 4 -15.45 -5.83 12.96
N ILE A 5 -15.38 -6.97 13.64
CA ILE A 5 -14.12 -7.47 14.23
C ILE A 5 -13.12 -7.78 13.12
N LEU A 6 -13.54 -8.49 12.07
CA LEU A 6 -12.71 -8.80 10.92
C LEU A 6 -12.18 -7.52 10.26
N SER A 7 -13.05 -6.55 9.97
CA SER A 7 -12.63 -5.30 9.36
C SER A 7 -11.68 -4.50 10.25
N SER A 8 -11.90 -4.46 11.57
CA SER A 8 -10.97 -3.84 12.50
C SER A 8 -9.58 -4.48 12.46
N VAL A 9 -9.52 -5.82 12.47
CA VAL A 9 -8.25 -6.55 12.39
C VAL A 9 -7.55 -6.26 11.06
N LEU A 10 -8.28 -6.31 9.93
CA LEU A 10 -7.72 -6.01 8.61
C LEU A 10 -7.19 -4.58 8.51
N ILE A 11 -7.89 -3.61 9.08
CA ILE A 11 -7.45 -2.21 9.14
C ILE A 11 -6.16 -2.07 9.97
N LEU A 12 -6.08 -2.73 11.13
CA LEU A 12 -4.87 -2.69 11.96
C LEU A 12 -3.67 -3.34 11.26
N VAL A 13 -3.89 -4.45 10.56
CA VAL A 13 -2.86 -5.10 9.74
C VAL A 13 -2.41 -4.17 8.62
N ALA A 14 -3.35 -3.61 7.85
CA ALA A 14 -3.04 -2.69 6.76
C ALA A 14 -2.28 -1.44 7.25
N LEU A 15 -2.69 -0.89 8.40
CA LEU A 15 -2.00 0.23 9.05
C LEU A 15 -0.56 -0.17 9.39
N TYR A 16 -0.36 -1.27 10.12
CA TYR A 16 0.97 -1.70 10.54
C TYR A 16 1.89 -1.93 9.34
N MET A 17 1.39 -2.60 8.31
CA MET A 17 2.16 -2.87 7.09
C MET A 17 2.47 -1.61 6.31
N GLY A 18 1.49 -0.72 6.11
CA GLY A 18 1.67 0.57 5.44
C GLY A 18 2.66 1.49 6.16
N LEU A 19 2.57 1.59 7.49
CA LEU A 19 3.52 2.36 8.30
C LEU A 19 4.93 1.76 8.20
N LYS A 20 5.07 0.43 8.32
CA LYS A 20 6.36 -0.25 8.23
C LYS A 20 7.02 -0.08 6.85
N GLN A 21 6.26 -0.22 5.78
CA GLN A 21 6.72 -0.07 4.40
C GLN A 21 7.05 1.39 4.08
N GLY A 22 6.14 2.30 4.41
CA GLY A 22 6.34 3.74 4.23
C GLY A 22 7.55 4.25 5.01
N TRP A 23 7.73 3.82 6.26
CA TRP A 23 8.91 4.16 7.04
C TRP A 23 10.20 3.61 6.42
N ALA A 24 10.20 2.38 5.91
CA ALA A 24 11.36 1.82 5.22
C ALA A 24 11.76 2.60 3.96
N MET A 25 10.78 3.17 3.25
CA MET A 25 11.00 4.05 2.10
C MET A 25 11.56 5.41 2.53
N VAL A 26 10.93 6.06 3.51
CA VAL A 26 11.38 7.36 4.04
C VAL A 26 12.77 7.28 4.67
N SER A 27 13.06 6.21 5.41
CA SER A 27 14.38 5.99 6.03
C SER A 27 15.45 5.58 5.01
N GLY A 28 15.08 5.33 3.75
CA GLY A 28 16.00 4.92 2.69
C GLY A 28 16.69 3.60 3.00
N LYS A 29 15.95 2.57 3.43
CA LYS A 29 16.54 1.24 3.63
C LYS A 29 17.26 0.79 2.34
N PRO A 30 18.47 0.19 2.43
CA PRO A 30 19.26 -0.17 1.26
C PRO A 30 18.48 -0.97 0.21
N LEU A 31 17.68 -1.94 0.65
CA LEU A 31 16.84 -2.75 -0.23
C LEU A 31 15.81 -1.93 -1.03
N MET A 32 15.16 -0.94 -0.38
CA MET A 32 14.18 -0.07 -1.05
C MET A 32 14.87 0.92 -1.98
N VAL A 33 16.04 1.44 -1.59
CA VAL A 33 16.83 2.35 -2.43
C VAL A 33 17.30 1.63 -3.69
N GLU A 34 17.83 0.40 -3.56
CA GLU A 34 18.29 -0.39 -4.69
C GLU A 34 17.13 -0.73 -5.64
N MET A 35 15.98 -1.16 -5.11
CA MET A 35 14.81 -1.50 -5.90
C MET A 35 14.25 -0.30 -6.68
N PHE A 36 14.07 0.84 -6.02
CA PHE A 36 13.53 2.04 -6.67
C PHE A 36 14.55 2.72 -7.59
N ALA A 37 15.86 2.56 -7.35
CA ALA A 37 16.89 3.03 -8.26
C ALA A 37 16.81 2.33 -9.63
N LYS A 38 16.43 1.05 -9.70
CA LYS A 38 16.22 0.31 -10.96
C LYS A 38 15.13 0.96 -11.83
N TRP A 39 14.18 1.64 -11.21
CA TRP A 39 13.08 2.34 -11.88
C TRP A 39 13.34 3.84 -12.08
N ASN A 40 14.60 4.29 -11.96
CA ASN A 40 15.00 5.70 -12.01
C ASN A 40 14.32 6.59 -10.95
N VAL A 41 13.84 5.99 -9.86
CA VAL A 41 13.30 6.75 -8.73
C VAL A 41 14.44 7.05 -7.76
N GLY A 42 14.90 8.30 -7.77
CA GLY A 42 15.92 8.77 -6.84
C GLY A 42 15.44 8.80 -5.38
N LYS A 43 16.37 9.00 -4.45
CA LYS A 43 16.10 9.02 -2.99
C LYS A 43 14.97 9.97 -2.58
N ASN A 44 14.88 11.13 -3.23
CA ASN A 44 13.80 12.10 -2.96
C ASN A 44 12.44 11.56 -3.41
N GLY A 45 12.36 10.93 -4.58
CA GLY A 45 11.13 10.30 -5.07
C GLY A 45 10.69 9.14 -4.18
N LEU A 46 11.64 8.30 -3.74
CA LEU A 46 11.38 7.23 -2.78
C LEU A 46 10.82 7.77 -1.46
N MET A 47 11.39 8.85 -0.92
CA MET A 47 10.91 9.47 0.32
C MET A 47 9.50 10.04 0.16
N ILE A 48 9.19 10.65 -0.98
CA ILE A 48 7.84 11.17 -1.29
C ILE A 48 6.82 10.03 -1.35
N ILE A 49 7.12 8.94 -2.08
CA ILE A 49 6.25 7.75 -2.15
C ILE A 49 6.07 7.12 -0.75
N GLY A 50 7.16 7.07 0.03
CA GLY A 50 7.15 6.66 1.43
C GLY A 50 6.20 7.48 2.29
N ALA A 51 6.27 8.81 2.19
CA ALA A 51 5.41 9.73 2.92
C ALA A 51 3.93 9.54 2.54
N PHE A 52 3.61 9.43 1.25
CA PHE A 52 2.24 9.14 0.79
C PHE A 52 1.72 7.81 1.31
N THR A 53 2.58 6.79 1.40
CA THR A 53 2.21 5.48 1.96
C THR A 53 1.86 5.57 3.45
N ILE A 54 2.64 6.32 4.23
CA ILE A 54 2.35 6.58 5.65
C ILE A 54 1.04 7.37 5.79
N ILE A 55 0.86 8.43 5.00
CA ILE A 55 -0.36 9.25 5.03
C ILE A 55 -1.57 8.38 4.69
N GLY A 56 -1.50 7.58 3.63
CA GLY A 56 -2.56 6.65 3.24
C GLY A 56 -2.94 5.72 4.39
N ALA A 57 -1.95 5.10 5.04
CA ALA A 57 -2.16 4.21 6.18
C ALA A 57 -2.84 4.90 7.36
N ILE A 58 -2.43 6.12 7.72
CA ILE A 58 -3.03 6.89 8.82
C ILE A 58 -4.47 7.28 8.50
N LEU A 59 -4.75 7.68 7.26
CA LEU A 59 -6.10 8.06 6.82
C LEU A 59 -7.11 6.90 6.88
N VAL A 60 -6.64 5.63 6.82
CA VAL A 60 -7.52 4.46 6.99
C VAL A 60 -8.10 4.38 8.41
N LEU A 61 -7.43 4.90 9.43
CA LEU A 61 -7.93 4.84 10.82
C LEU A 61 -9.15 5.73 11.07
N ILE A 62 -9.32 6.77 10.25
CA ILE A 62 -10.32 7.80 10.49
C ILE A 62 -11.52 7.52 9.56
N PRO A 63 -12.73 7.27 10.08
CA PRO A 63 -13.89 6.86 9.28
C PRO A 63 -14.20 7.80 8.09
N GLN A 64 -14.04 9.11 8.30
CA GLN A 64 -14.28 10.15 7.28
C GLN A 64 -13.26 10.12 6.13
N THR A 65 -12.03 9.66 6.37
CA THR A 65 -10.98 9.59 5.34
C THR A 65 -10.68 8.16 4.90
N PHE A 66 -11.40 7.18 5.43
CA PHE A 66 -11.15 5.76 5.21
C PHE A 66 -11.04 5.37 3.74
N MET A 67 -11.98 5.85 2.91
CA MET A 67 -11.97 5.60 1.47
C MET A 67 -10.74 6.19 0.79
N TRP A 68 -10.39 7.44 1.13
CA TRP A 68 -9.23 8.13 0.58
C TRP A 68 -7.91 7.49 1.01
N GLY A 69 -7.79 7.06 2.26
CA GLY A 69 -6.62 6.35 2.76
C GLY A 69 -6.38 5.03 2.03
N ASN A 70 -7.44 4.23 1.85
CA ASN A 70 -7.35 2.99 1.08
C ASN A 70 -7.08 3.26 -0.41
N PHE A 71 -7.67 4.31 -1.00
CA PHE A 71 -7.41 4.68 -2.38
C PHE A 71 -5.95 5.08 -2.61
N ILE A 72 -5.39 5.93 -1.75
CA ILE A 72 -3.96 6.33 -1.83
C ILE A 72 -3.06 5.10 -1.69
N THR A 73 -3.38 4.22 -0.74
CA THR A 73 -2.62 2.97 -0.53
C THR A 73 -2.69 2.06 -1.76
N ALA A 74 -3.89 1.82 -2.30
CA ALA A 74 -4.10 1.01 -3.49
C ALA A 74 -3.42 1.62 -4.72
N ALA A 75 -3.48 2.93 -4.90
CA ALA A 75 -2.80 3.64 -5.98
C ALA A 75 -1.28 3.53 -5.88
N GLY A 76 -0.72 3.62 -4.67
CA GLY A 76 0.70 3.41 -4.41
C GLY A 76 1.16 1.99 -4.77
N ILE A 77 0.40 0.97 -4.34
CA ILE A 77 0.69 -0.43 -4.67
C ILE A 77 0.56 -0.67 -6.18
N LEU A 78 -0.49 -0.13 -6.81
CA LEU A 78 -0.68 -0.22 -8.25
C LEU A 78 0.47 0.43 -9.02
N LEU A 79 0.99 1.57 -8.55
CA LEU A 79 2.17 2.20 -9.13
C LEU A 79 3.40 1.27 -9.07
N ILE A 80 3.63 0.60 -7.94
CA ILE A 80 4.72 -0.37 -7.78
C ILE A 80 4.53 -1.57 -8.71
N ILE A 81 3.30 -2.06 -8.87
CA ILE A 81 2.96 -3.11 -9.85
C ILE A 81 3.27 -2.65 -11.27
N CYS A 82 2.88 -1.42 -11.63
CA CYS A 82 3.19 -0.83 -12.92
C CYS A 82 4.70 -0.72 -13.15
N PHE A 83 5.49 -0.40 -12.12
CA PHE A 83 6.96 -0.38 -12.24
C PHE A 83 7.54 -1.78 -12.51
N HIS A 84 7.11 -2.82 -11.79
CA HIS A 84 7.51 -4.20 -12.10
C HIS A 84 7.09 -4.63 -13.50
N LEU A 85 5.91 -4.21 -13.95
CA LEU A 85 5.43 -4.50 -15.30
C LEU A 85 6.13 -3.65 -16.37
N ASN A 86 6.66 -2.47 -16.06
CA ASN A 86 7.38 -1.66 -17.04
C ASN A 86 8.88 -2.02 -17.11
N GLU A 87 9.40 -2.76 -16.14
CA GLU A 87 10.81 -3.14 -16.11
C GLU A 87 11.15 -4.12 -17.24
N THR A 88 11.99 -3.69 -18.18
CA THR A 88 12.36 -4.46 -19.38
C THR A 88 13.70 -5.19 -19.25
N SER A 89 14.47 -4.93 -18.19
CA SER A 89 15.81 -5.50 -17.94
C SER A 89 15.79 -6.92 -17.35
N VAL A 90 14.66 -7.34 -16.78
CA VAL A 90 14.48 -8.63 -16.09
C VAL A 90 13.51 -9.54 -16.84
N SER A 91 13.61 -10.85 -16.59
CA SER A 91 12.78 -11.86 -17.24
C SER A 91 11.29 -11.67 -16.91
N SER A 92 10.39 -12.07 -17.81
CA SER A 92 8.94 -12.05 -17.58
C SER A 92 8.53 -12.75 -16.27
N ALA A 93 9.25 -13.81 -15.89
CA ALA A 93 9.01 -14.52 -14.64
C ALA A 93 9.33 -13.66 -13.39
N GLU A 94 10.36 -12.83 -13.44
CA GLU A 94 10.77 -11.97 -12.31
C GLU A 94 9.81 -10.80 -12.13
N ARG A 95 9.37 -10.21 -13.24
CA ARG A 95 8.33 -9.17 -13.25
C ARG A 95 7.05 -9.68 -12.59
N LEU A 96 6.59 -10.88 -12.98
CA LEU A 96 5.40 -11.51 -12.39
C LEU A 96 5.58 -11.87 -10.90
N LYS A 97 6.78 -12.24 -10.47
CA LYS A 97 7.06 -12.47 -9.03
C LYS A 97 6.87 -11.20 -8.22
N GLY A 98 7.38 -10.06 -8.70
CA GLY A 98 7.19 -8.77 -8.04
C GLY A 98 5.72 -8.37 -7.96
N VAL A 99 4.97 -8.52 -9.06
CA VAL A 99 3.51 -8.30 -9.07
C VAL A 99 2.80 -9.23 -8.08
N ALA A 100 3.17 -10.51 -8.03
CA ALA A 100 2.55 -11.48 -7.12
C ALA A 100 2.74 -11.14 -5.64
N ILE A 101 3.85 -10.47 -5.28
CA ILE A 101 4.09 -9.99 -3.91
C ILE A 101 3.20 -8.80 -3.57
N GLU A 102 2.98 -7.89 -4.51
CA GLU A 102 2.19 -6.67 -4.30
C GLU A 102 0.67 -6.89 -4.41
N LEU A 103 0.25 -7.88 -5.21
CA LEU A 103 -1.16 -8.22 -5.44
C LEU A 103 -1.99 -8.47 -4.16
N PRO A 104 -1.54 -9.24 -3.15
CA PRO A 104 -2.32 -9.43 -1.92
C PRO A 104 -2.56 -8.12 -1.17
N PHE A 105 -1.66 -7.15 -1.24
CA PHE A 105 -1.84 -5.84 -0.61
C PHE A 105 -2.86 -4.98 -1.34
N LEU A 106 -2.84 -5.01 -2.68
CA LEU A 106 -3.87 -4.36 -3.48
C LEU A 106 -5.26 -4.92 -3.17
N LEU A 107 -5.37 -6.26 -3.17
CA LEU A 107 -6.61 -6.95 -2.82
C LEU A 107 -7.05 -6.63 -1.39
N LEU A 108 -6.12 -6.56 -0.44
CA LEU A 108 -6.42 -6.19 0.94
C LEU A 108 -7.07 -4.79 1.02
N SER A 109 -6.53 -3.78 0.34
CA SER A 109 -7.15 -2.45 0.30
C SER A 109 -8.55 -2.46 -0.29
N LEU A 110 -8.79 -3.24 -1.35
CA LEU A 110 -10.12 -3.37 -1.97
C LEU A 110 -11.11 -4.11 -1.06
N VAL A 111 -10.66 -5.18 -0.40
CA VAL A 111 -11.48 -5.94 0.56
C VAL A 111 -11.83 -5.06 1.76
N ILE A 112 -10.89 -4.28 2.28
CA ILE A 112 -11.13 -3.35 3.39
C ILE A 112 -12.18 -2.30 2.99
N ILE A 113 -12.07 -1.72 1.79
CA ILE A 113 -13.10 -0.80 1.26
C ILE A 113 -14.47 -1.49 1.20
N TYR A 114 -14.54 -2.71 0.67
CA TYR A 114 -15.79 -3.46 0.57
C TYR A 114 -16.42 -3.76 1.95
N LEU A 115 -15.60 -4.13 2.94
CA LEU A 115 -16.07 -4.42 4.30
C LEU A 115 -16.48 -3.19 5.11
N GLN A 116 -16.14 -1.98 4.62
CA GLN A 116 -16.44 -0.68 5.21
C GLN A 116 -15.80 -0.46 6.60
N HIS A 117 -15.69 0.80 7.02
CA HIS A 117 -15.07 1.11 8.30
C HIS A 117 -15.97 0.64 9.47
N PRO A 118 -15.45 -0.12 10.46
CA PRO A 118 -16.25 -0.75 11.52
C PRO A 118 -16.96 0.26 12.44
N LEU A 119 -16.39 1.47 12.54
CA LEU A 119 -16.95 2.61 13.28
C LEU A 119 -17.75 3.59 12.39
N ALA A 120 -17.90 3.32 11.09
CA ALA A 120 -18.80 4.12 10.27
C ALA A 120 -20.23 3.93 10.79
N LYS A 121 -20.92 5.03 11.01
CA LYS A 121 -22.36 5.02 11.27
C LYS A 121 -22.99 4.55 9.97
N ASN A 122 -23.50 3.31 9.95
CA ASN A 122 -24.03 2.65 8.74
C ASN A 122 -24.79 3.67 7.86
N VAL A 123 -24.26 3.97 6.68
CA VAL A 123 -25.02 4.57 5.59
C VAL A 123 -25.21 3.43 4.59
N GLY A 124 -26.33 2.72 4.74
CA GLY A 124 -26.65 1.48 4.03
C GLY A 124 -27.39 0.51 4.94
#